data_AF-A0A1C0T0J5-F1
#
_entry.id   AF-A0A1C0T0J5-F1
#
_cell.length_a   1.000
_cell.length_b   1.000
_cell.length_c   1.000
_cell.angle_alpha   90.00
_cell.angle_beta   90.00
_cell.angle_gamma   90.00
#
_symmetry.space_group_name_H-M   'P 1'
#
loop_
_entity.id
_entity.type
_entity.pdbx_description
1 polymer ?
#
loop_
_entity_poly.entity_id
_entity_poly.type
_entity_poly.pdbx_seq_one_letter_code
_entity_poly.pdbx_strand_id
1 'polypeptide(L)'
;MHLADIDLDIFLDQICSIDRRPRAPSTMRPWDEDKLRDFLEGQCMLKRGPLRPKGRFIIHHDEAFPILDALSGNGATPLTLTHIDAHSDLGTGFGDASWKDIGGRLLGLAPKQRVGAIPREGMQRLAPSNYLSYALACRWLRSLTYVHHAHGGDDLMPFLFRDFDTGCGAMELRYVPRLDEASSGEELRTLPHVLEPAIPFEKVSVDHYQATEPFDYVILCQSPGYTPVEADVLVSVFQDYVDFDQDDFLGVGLSLHPGAMGGIR
;
A
#
# COMPACT_ATOMS: atom_id res chain seq x y z
N MET A 1 9.13 -7.65 12.43
CA MET A 1 8.11 -8.17 11.51
C MET A 1 8.35 -7.54 10.15
N HIS A 2 8.47 -8.39 9.14
CA HIS A 2 8.59 -8.01 7.72
C HIS A 2 7.28 -8.34 7.01
N LEU A 3 6.67 -7.33 6.40
CA LEU A 3 5.33 -7.42 5.81
C LEU A 3 5.42 -7.15 4.31
N ALA A 4 4.64 -7.91 3.54
CA ALA A 4 4.27 -7.53 2.19
C ALA A 4 2.87 -6.91 2.22
N ASP A 5 2.71 -5.80 1.53
CA ASP A 5 1.42 -5.16 1.27
C ASP A 5 1.29 -5.03 -0.24
N ILE A 6 0.45 -5.86 -0.83
CA ILE A 6 0.45 -6.16 -2.26
C ILE A 6 -0.90 -5.75 -2.84
N ASP A 7 -0.91 -4.82 -3.79
CA ASP A 7 -2.07 -4.52 -4.61
C ASP A 7 -2.06 -5.38 -5.88
N LEU A 8 -3.24 -5.81 -6.32
CA LEU A 8 -3.40 -6.56 -7.56
C LEU A 8 -3.11 -5.71 -8.81
N ASP A 9 -3.22 -4.39 -8.73
CA ASP A 9 -3.04 -3.51 -9.89
C ASP A 9 -1.61 -3.49 -10.46
N ILE A 10 -0.60 -3.84 -9.64
CA ILE A 10 0.78 -3.99 -10.07
C ILE A 10 0.98 -5.17 -11.05
N PHE A 11 0.04 -6.11 -11.08
CA PHE A 11 0.10 -7.28 -11.95
C PHE A 11 -0.71 -7.09 -13.23
N LEU A 12 -1.04 -5.86 -13.60
CA LEU A 12 -1.72 -5.53 -14.85
C LEU A 12 -0.68 -5.21 -15.95
N ASP A 13 -1.06 -5.33 -17.22
CA ASP A 13 -0.18 -4.95 -18.35
C ASP A 13 -0.07 -3.43 -18.56
N GLN A 14 -0.93 -2.66 -17.89
CA GLN A 14 -0.98 -1.20 -17.94
C GLN A 14 -1.36 -0.65 -16.55
N ILE A 15 -0.94 0.57 -16.25
CA ILE A 15 -1.36 1.27 -15.02
C ILE A 15 -2.71 1.93 -15.28
N CYS A 16 -3.69 1.64 -14.41
CA CYS A 16 -4.97 2.29 -14.46
C CYS A 16 -4.91 3.62 -13.71
N SER A 17 -5.16 4.74 -14.40
CA SER A 17 -5.39 6.02 -13.70
C SER A 17 -6.80 6.01 -13.09
N ILE A 18 -6.92 6.29 -11.78
CA ILE A 18 -8.16 6.41 -10.98
C ILE A 18 -9.44 6.27 -11.83
N ASP A 19 -10.05 5.09 -11.84
CA ASP A 19 -11.40 4.93 -12.37
C ASP A 19 -12.40 4.97 -11.19
N ARG A 20 -13.14 6.07 -11.08
CA ARG A 20 -14.23 6.21 -10.09
C ARG A 20 -15.46 5.38 -10.47
N ARG A 21 -15.42 4.66 -11.60
CA ARG A 21 -16.50 3.78 -12.01
C ARG A 21 -16.47 2.48 -11.19
N PRO A 22 -17.61 1.81 -11.08
CA PRO A 22 -17.64 0.46 -10.53
C PRO A 22 -16.69 -0.44 -11.32
N ARG A 23 -16.03 -1.34 -10.60
CA ARG A 23 -15.20 -2.40 -11.17
C ARG A 23 -15.95 -3.12 -12.30
N ALA A 24 -15.31 -3.23 -13.45
CA ALA A 24 -15.93 -3.76 -14.66
C ALA A 24 -14.91 -4.56 -15.48
N PRO A 25 -15.39 -5.40 -16.43
CA PRO A 25 -14.54 -5.99 -17.45
C PRO A 25 -13.72 -4.95 -18.20
N SER A 26 -12.47 -5.28 -18.52
CA SER A 26 -11.55 -4.38 -19.23
C SER A 26 -10.72 -5.10 -20.28
N THR A 27 -10.07 -4.31 -21.14
CA THR A 27 -9.03 -4.80 -22.06
C THR A 27 -7.65 -4.88 -21.42
N MET A 28 -7.50 -4.28 -20.23
CA MET A 28 -6.32 -4.40 -19.39
C MET A 28 -6.22 -5.84 -18.88
N ARG A 29 -5.06 -6.46 -19.05
CA ARG A 29 -4.90 -7.89 -18.76
C ARG A 29 -4.06 -8.07 -17.50
N PRO A 30 -4.52 -8.89 -16.55
CA PRO A 30 -3.65 -9.36 -15.49
C PRO A 30 -2.55 -10.26 -16.06
N TRP A 31 -1.46 -10.40 -15.31
CA TRP A 31 -0.46 -11.42 -15.55
C TRP A 31 -1.11 -12.81 -15.57
N ASP A 32 -0.52 -13.73 -16.32
CA ASP A 32 -0.92 -15.13 -16.21
C ASP A 32 -0.44 -15.75 -14.89
N GLU A 33 -1.01 -16.90 -14.57
CA GLU A 33 -0.73 -17.64 -13.34
C GLU A 33 0.75 -18.02 -13.23
N ASP A 34 1.38 -18.50 -14.30
CA ASP A 34 2.78 -18.93 -14.28
C ASP A 34 3.71 -17.76 -13.96
N LYS A 35 3.51 -16.62 -14.62
CA LYS A 35 4.29 -15.40 -14.37
C LYS A 35 4.11 -14.89 -12.94
N LEU A 36 2.88 -14.91 -12.40
CA LEU A 36 2.64 -14.52 -11.01
C LEU A 36 3.34 -15.49 -10.05
N ARG A 37 3.24 -16.81 -10.27
CA ARG A 37 3.91 -17.81 -9.43
C ARG A 37 5.42 -17.64 -9.44
N ASP A 38 6.02 -17.40 -10.60
CA ASP A 38 7.46 -17.14 -10.73
C ASP A 38 7.88 -15.90 -9.93
N PHE A 39 7.07 -14.84 -9.94
CA PHE A 39 7.29 -13.65 -9.10
C PHE A 39 7.18 -13.98 -7.60
N LEU A 40 6.10 -14.66 -7.19
CA LEU A 40 5.87 -14.99 -5.78
C LEU A 40 6.96 -15.91 -5.21
N GLU A 41 7.38 -16.92 -5.97
CA GLU A 41 8.39 -17.90 -5.56
C GLU A 41 9.82 -17.35 -5.69
N GLY A 42 10.14 -16.71 -6.81
CA GLY A 42 11.47 -16.22 -7.11
C GLY A 42 11.79 -14.91 -6.41
N GLN A 43 10.95 -13.89 -6.61
CA GLN A 43 11.21 -12.53 -6.13
C GLN A 43 10.70 -12.31 -4.70
N CYS A 44 9.54 -12.85 -4.33
CA CYS A 44 8.96 -12.66 -2.99
C CYS A 44 9.34 -13.75 -1.98
N MET A 45 10.07 -14.79 -2.38
CA MET A 45 10.45 -15.94 -1.55
C MET A 45 9.25 -16.68 -0.89
N LEU A 46 8.04 -16.51 -1.41
CA LEU A 46 6.85 -17.20 -0.91
C LEU A 46 6.88 -18.66 -1.35
N LYS A 47 6.47 -19.55 -0.45
CA LYS A 47 6.49 -20.99 -0.69
C LYS A 47 5.11 -21.58 -0.48
N ARG A 48 4.73 -22.49 -1.36
CA ARG A 48 3.54 -23.33 -1.18
C ARG A 48 3.73 -24.28 0.00
N GLY A 49 2.62 -24.68 0.62
CA GLY A 49 2.58 -25.71 1.65
C GLY A 49 2.22 -25.20 3.05
N PRO A 50 2.57 -25.92 4.13
CA PRO A 50 2.06 -25.64 5.47
C PRO A 50 2.72 -24.44 6.17
N LEU A 51 3.83 -23.92 5.65
CA LEU A 51 4.62 -22.83 6.26
C LEU A 51 4.38 -21.47 5.58
N ARG A 52 3.18 -21.26 5.06
CA ARG A 52 2.80 -19.99 4.41
C ARG A 52 2.63 -18.89 5.46
N PRO A 53 3.00 -17.64 5.15
CA PRO A 53 2.71 -16.52 6.03
C PRO A 53 1.20 -16.38 6.24
N LYS A 54 0.84 -15.85 7.40
CA LYS A 54 -0.52 -15.38 7.65
C LYS A 54 -0.78 -14.13 6.81
N GLY A 55 -2.04 -13.87 6.50
CA GLY A 55 -2.37 -12.66 5.77
C GLY A 55 -3.82 -12.23 5.88
N ARG A 56 -4.10 -11.07 5.29
CA ARG A 56 -5.44 -10.51 5.13
C ARG A 56 -5.69 -10.19 3.68
N PHE A 57 -6.90 -10.51 3.24
CA PHE A 57 -7.42 -10.01 1.97
C PHE A 57 -8.34 -8.82 2.25
N ILE A 58 -8.08 -7.70 1.57
CA ILE A 58 -8.83 -6.45 1.74
C ILE A 58 -9.35 -5.96 0.39
N ILE A 59 -10.43 -5.19 0.42
CA ILE A 59 -11.06 -4.67 -0.81
C ILE A 59 -10.49 -3.31 -1.17
N HIS A 60 -10.46 -2.37 -0.22
CA HIS A 60 -9.88 -1.05 -0.41
C HIS A 60 -8.56 -0.92 0.35
N HIS A 61 -7.56 -0.28 -0.26
CA HIS A 61 -6.20 -0.30 0.31
C HIS A 61 -6.08 0.39 1.66
N ASP A 62 -6.92 1.38 1.96
CA ASP A 62 -6.95 2.02 3.28
C ASP A 62 -7.42 1.08 4.41
N GLU A 63 -8.00 -0.07 4.10
CA GLU A 63 -8.26 -1.14 5.08
C GLU A 63 -6.96 -1.77 5.62
N ALA A 64 -5.81 -1.59 4.94
CA ALA A 64 -4.50 -1.97 5.47
C ALA A 64 -4.11 -1.14 6.70
N PHE A 65 -4.59 0.11 6.81
CA PHE A 65 -4.23 1.02 7.89
C PHE A 65 -4.49 0.46 9.31
N PRO A 66 -5.72 -0.02 9.65
CA PRO A 66 -5.96 -0.64 10.96
C PRO A 66 -5.18 -1.95 11.18
N ILE A 67 -4.82 -2.67 10.11
CA ILE A 67 -3.97 -3.86 10.21
C ILE A 67 -2.55 -3.46 10.63
N LEU A 68 -1.99 -2.42 10.01
CA LEU A 68 -0.68 -1.87 10.38
C LEU A 68 -0.66 -1.32 11.82
N ASP A 69 -1.73 -0.68 12.27
CA ASP A 69 -1.86 -0.24 13.68
C ASP A 69 -1.74 -1.43 14.64
N ALA A 70 -2.55 -2.47 14.40
CA ALA A 70 -2.58 -3.67 15.23
C ALA A 70 -1.23 -4.40 15.26
N LEU A 71 -0.59 -4.58 14.09
CA LEU A 71 0.71 -5.27 13.99
C LEU A 71 1.85 -4.44 14.58
N SER A 72 1.81 -3.12 14.44
CA SER A 72 2.83 -2.24 15.04
C SER A 72 2.64 -2.07 16.56
N GLY A 73 1.47 -2.41 17.09
CA GLY A 73 1.11 -2.14 18.48
C GLY A 73 1.12 -0.63 18.77
N ASN A 74 0.55 0.17 17.87
CA ASN A 74 0.60 1.63 17.91
C ASN A 74 2.04 2.17 18.02
N GLY A 75 2.93 1.64 17.17
CA GLY A 75 4.34 2.04 17.08
C GLY A 75 5.28 1.45 18.13
N ALA A 76 4.82 0.52 18.99
CA ALA A 76 5.68 -0.18 19.94
C ALA A 76 6.66 -1.14 19.25
N THR A 77 6.26 -1.72 18.11
CA THR A 77 7.05 -2.62 17.28
C THR A 77 7.07 -2.08 15.84
N PRO A 78 8.06 -1.24 15.48
CA PRO A 78 8.17 -0.72 14.12
C PRO A 78 8.29 -1.83 13.07
N LEU A 79 7.52 -1.68 11.98
CA LEU A 79 7.35 -2.66 10.91
C LEU A 79 8.31 -2.42 9.75
N THR A 80 8.88 -3.47 9.17
CA THR A 80 9.57 -3.40 7.88
C THR A 80 8.51 -3.67 6.81
N LEU A 81 8.17 -2.69 5.97
CA LEU A 81 7.09 -2.83 4.99
C LEU A 81 7.65 -2.86 3.57
N THR A 82 7.25 -3.86 2.79
CA THR A 82 7.39 -3.88 1.33
C THR A 82 6.01 -3.66 0.73
N HIS A 83 5.80 -2.48 0.16
CA HIS A 83 4.57 -2.10 -0.53
C HIS A 83 4.76 -2.36 -2.04
N ILE A 84 3.97 -3.29 -2.59
CA ILE A 84 4.05 -3.80 -3.95
C ILE A 84 2.77 -3.39 -4.67
N ASP A 85 2.83 -2.28 -5.39
CA ASP A 85 1.66 -1.57 -5.91
C ASP A 85 2.02 -0.77 -7.18
N ALA A 86 1.07 -0.56 -8.09
CA ALA A 86 1.27 0.36 -9.21
C ALA A 86 1.37 1.84 -8.78
N HIS A 87 0.79 2.18 -7.63
CA HIS A 87 0.73 3.51 -7.00
C HIS A 87 1.49 3.50 -5.68
N SER A 88 1.88 4.67 -5.20
CA SER A 88 2.72 4.80 -4.00
C SER A 88 1.93 4.85 -2.69
N ASP A 89 0.65 5.21 -2.77
CA ASP A 89 -0.26 5.45 -1.64
C ASP A 89 0.29 6.37 -0.54
N LEU A 90 1.20 7.25 -0.94
CA LEU A 90 1.81 8.31 -0.13
C LEU A 90 1.14 9.68 -0.34
N GLY A 91 0.07 9.73 -1.13
CA GLY A 91 -0.56 10.96 -1.59
C GLY A 91 0.25 11.61 -2.71
N THR A 92 -0.43 12.32 -3.61
CA THR A 92 0.22 13.00 -4.74
C THR A 92 0.11 14.52 -4.66
N GLY A 93 -0.73 15.04 -3.75
CA GLY A 93 -1.08 16.47 -3.69
C GLY A 93 -2.16 16.89 -4.68
N PHE A 94 -2.52 16.02 -5.63
CA PHE A 94 -3.59 16.26 -6.61
C PHE A 94 -4.89 15.65 -6.12
N GLY A 95 -5.79 16.48 -5.57
CA GLY A 95 -7.04 16.01 -4.97
C GLY A 95 -6.86 15.33 -3.59
N ASP A 96 -5.61 15.28 -3.11
CA ASP A 96 -5.21 14.87 -1.77
C ASP A 96 -4.47 16.04 -1.11
N ALA A 97 -4.80 16.36 0.13
CA ALA A 97 -3.98 17.28 0.93
C ALA A 97 -3.69 16.71 2.33
N SER A 98 -3.54 15.38 2.41
CA SER A 98 -3.03 14.66 3.58
C SER A 98 -1.68 15.21 4.04
N TRP A 99 -0.76 15.50 3.11
CA TRP A 99 0.57 16.03 3.44
C TRP A 99 0.51 17.37 4.20
N LYS A 100 -0.48 18.22 3.90
CA LYS A 100 -0.70 19.50 4.61
C LYS A 100 -1.20 19.25 6.03
N ASP A 101 -2.16 18.34 6.19
CA ASP A 101 -2.67 17.98 7.51
C ASP A 101 -1.59 17.33 8.37
N ILE A 102 -0.85 16.39 7.80
CA ILE A 102 0.27 15.70 8.44
C ILE A 102 1.32 16.72 8.89
N GLY A 103 1.83 17.52 7.95
CA GLY A 103 2.91 18.46 8.20
C GLY A 103 2.51 19.69 9.02
N GLY A 104 1.28 20.19 8.86
CA GLY A 104 0.82 21.42 9.52
C GLY A 104 0.20 21.21 10.90
N ARG A 105 -0.32 20.00 11.17
CA ARG A 105 -1.11 19.72 12.38
C ARG A 105 -0.76 18.40 13.06
N LEU A 106 -0.85 17.27 12.35
CA LEU A 106 -0.83 15.95 12.97
C LEU A 106 0.49 15.66 13.69
N LEU A 107 1.61 16.01 13.06
CA LEU A 107 2.95 15.79 13.63
C LEU A 107 3.22 16.65 14.88
N GLY A 108 2.46 17.72 15.09
CA GLY A 108 2.49 18.52 16.32
C GLY A 108 1.92 17.79 17.55
N LEU A 109 1.23 16.65 17.35
CA LEU A 109 0.73 15.79 18.42
C LEU A 109 1.76 14.71 18.79
N ALA A 110 1.68 14.20 20.02
CA ALA A 110 2.48 13.04 20.42
C ALA A 110 2.09 11.81 19.59
N PRO A 111 3.03 10.91 19.22
CA PRO A 111 2.76 9.78 18.32
C PRO A 111 1.50 8.97 18.67
N LYS A 112 1.33 8.63 19.96
CA LYS A 112 0.19 7.85 20.45
C LYS A 112 -1.18 8.52 20.29
N GLN A 113 -1.22 9.82 20.03
CA GLN A 113 -2.45 10.60 19.85
C GLN A 113 -2.82 10.78 18.37
N ARG A 114 -1.90 10.50 17.44
CA ARG A 114 -2.05 10.86 16.02
C ARG A 114 -3.18 10.08 15.35
N VAL A 115 -3.27 8.78 15.57
CA VAL A 115 -4.32 7.90 15.00
C VAL A 115 -5.73 8.46 15.25
N GLY A 116 -6.03 8.82 16.50
CA GLY A 116 -7.34 9.36 16.88
C GLY A 116 -7.62 10.76 16.35
N ALA A 117 -6.61 11.45 15.82
CA ALA A 117 -6.69 12.80 15.28
C ALA A 117 -6.65 12.85 13.74
N ILE A 118 -6.63 11.69 13.06
CA ILE A 118 -6.70 11.61 11.61
C ILE A 118 -8.09 12.10 11.14
N PRO A 119 -8.16 12.99 10.13
CA PRO A 119 -9.43 13.46 9.59
C PRO A 119 -10.26 12.31 9.01
N ARG A 120 -11.57 12.34 9.26
CA ARG A 120 -12.52 11.35 8.70
C ARG A 120 -13.17 11.82 7.40
N GLU A 121 -13.14 13.12 7.14
CA GLU A 121 -13.81 13.76 6.01
C GLU A 121 -12.90 14.82 5.37
N GLY A 122 -13.28 15.26 4.17
CA GLY A 122 -12.53 16.25 3.39
C GLY A 122 -11.40 15.64 2.56
N MET A 123 -10.62 16.49 1.90
CA MET A 123 -9.50 16.08 1.03
C MET A 123 -8.34 15.45 1.80
N GLN A 124 -8.36 15.54 3.13
CA GLN A 124 -7.25 15.10 3.99
C GLN A 124 -7.61 13.79 4.68
N ARG A 125 -8.81 13.27 4.47
CA ARG A 125 -9.23 12.03 5.12
C ARG A 125 -8.31 10.88 4.75
N LEU A 126 -8.22 9.91 5.64
CA LEU A 126 -7.65 8.61 5.32
C LEU A 126 -8.38 8.03 4.09
N ALA A 127 -7.60 7.62 3.09
CA ALA A 127 -8.09 7.07 1.83
C ALA A 127 -7.01 6.14 1.22
N PRO A 128 -7.36 5.28 0.24
CA PRO A 128 -6.41 4.38 -0.40
C PRO A 128 -5.14 5.12 -0.87
N SER A 129 -5.31 6.26 -1.53
CA SER A 129 -4.18 7.02 -2.06
C SER A 129 -3.22 7.64 -1.04
N ASN A 130 -3.45 7.54 0.28
CA ASN A 130 -2.65 8.25 1.30
C ASN A 130 -2.45 7.51 2.64
N TYR A 131 -2.95 6.28 2.80
CA TYR A 131 -2.92 5.64 4.12
C TYR A 131 -1.49 5.37 4.62
N LEU A 132 -0.53 5.13 3.72
CA LEU A 132 0.88 4.95 4.09
C LEU A 132 1.49 6.23 4.67
N SER A 133 1.10 7.41 4.17
CA SER A 133 1.52 8.68 4.74
C SER A 133 1.08 8.84 6.20
N TYR A 134 -0.11 8.36 6.53
CA TYR A 134 -0.58 8.34 7.91
C TYR A 134 0.14 7.29 8.77
N ALA A 135 0.46 6.12 8.22
CA ALA A 135 1.21 5.08 8.94
C ALA A 135 2.62 5.56 9.30
N LEU A 136 3.27 6.27 8.36
CA LEU A 136 4.55 6.96 8.58
C LEU A 136 4.41 8.03 9.67
N ALA A 137 3.39 8.89 9.58
CA ALA A 137 3.15 9.93 10.57
C ALA A 137 2.90 9.35 11.97
N CYS A 138 2.35 8.14 12.09
CA CYS A 138 2.14 7.46 13.38
C CYS A 138 3.40 6.72 13.89
N ARG A 139 4.52 6.76 13.15
CA ARG A 139 5.79 6.06 13.45
C ARG A 139 5.66 4.54 13.52
N TRP A 140 4.79 3.97 12.69
CA TRP A 140 4.59 2.52 12.67
C TRP A 140 5.61 1.79 11.82
N LEU A 141 6.24 2.48 10.87
CA LEU A 141 7.20 1.89 9.94
C LEU A 141 8.64 2.16 10.40
N ARG A 142 9.46 1.11 10.32
CA ARG A 142 10.92 1.15 10.48
C ARG A 142 11.62 1.45 9.16
N SER A 143 11.09 0.93 8.07
CA SER A 143 11.57 1.11 6.70
C SER A 143 10.44 0.83 5.73
N LEU A 144 10.52 1.43 4.54
CA LEU A 144 9.56 1.24 3.46
C LEU A 144 10.30 0.94 2.14
N THR A 145 10.03 -0.21 1.55
CA THR A 145 10.41 -0.51 0.16
C THR A 145 9.15 -0.38 -0.69
N TYR A 146 9.17 0.53 -1.67
CA TYR A 146 8.13 0.69 -2.67
C TYR A 146 8.54 -0.04 -3.96
N VAL A 147 7.89 -1.18 -4.20
CA VAL A 147 8.01 -1.96 -5.44
C VAL A 147 6.93 -1.48 -6.39
N HIS A 148 7.33 -0.75 -7.43
CA HIS A 148 6.41 -0.09 -8.34
C HIS A 148 6.27 -0.83 -9.67
N HIS A 149 5.12 -0.67 -10.32
CA HIS A 149 4.89 -1.16 -11.67
C HIS A 149 5.96 -0.63 -12.66
N ALA A 150 6.33 -1.43 -13.67
CA ALA A 150 7.39 -1.11 -14.65
C ALA A 150 7.17 0.21 -15.43
N HIS A 151 5.92 0.68 -15.45
CA HIS A 151 5.51 1.92 -16.12
C HIS A 151 5.07 3.03 -15.15
N GLY A 152 5.35 2.89 -13.84
CA GLY A 152 4.86 3.78 -12.78
C GLY A 152 5.93 4.25 -11.81
N GLY A 153 5.49 4.64 -10.61
CA GLY A 153 6.34 5.07 -9.50
C GLY A 153 6.83 6.52 -9.57
N ASP A 154 6.17 7.39 -10.35
CA ASP A 154 6.43 8.84 -10.43
C ASP A 154 5.48 9.68 -9.56
N ASP A 155 4.66 9.03 -8.74
CA ASP A 155 3.56 9.61 -7.95
C ASP A 155 3.92 9.87 -6.47
N LEU A 156 5.21 9.95 -6.14
CA LEU A 156 5.69 10.22 -4.78
C LEU A 156 5.50 11.67 -4.34
N MET A 157 4.97 11.88 -3.13
CA MET A 157 4.89 13.21 -2.50
C MET A 157 6.26 13.68 -1.96
N PRO A 158 6.91 14.70 -2.58
CA PRO A 158 8.25 15.13 -2.14
C PRO A 158 8.27 15.65 -0.70
N PHE A 159 7.15 16.16 -0.18
CA PHE A 159 7.06 16.66 1.20
C PHE A 159 7.43 15.61 2.27
N LEU A 160 7.36 14.31 1.96
CA LEU A 160 7.64 13.23 2.91
C LEU A 160 9.13 12.82 2.95
N PHE A 161 9.95 13.32 2.01
CA PHE A 161 11.34 12.91 1.82
C PHE A 161 12.31 13.98 2.28
N ARG A 162 13.47 13.58 2.80
CA ARG A 162 14.53 14.51 3.21
C ARG A 162 14.85 15.47 2.07
N ASP A 163 14.99 16.76 2.41
CA ASP A 163 15.25 17.84 1.46
C ASP A 163 14.29 17.89 0.26
N PHE A 164 13.12 17.28 0.41
CA PHE A 164 12.11 17.10 -0.62
C PHE A 164 12.64 16.39 -1.88
N ASP A 165 13.63 15.51 -1.70
CA ASP A 165 14.23 14.69 -2.76
C ASP A 165 13.72 13.24 -2.65
N THR A 166 12.87 12.84 -3.58
CA THR A 166 12.29 11.49 -3.62
C THR A 166 13.31 10.39 -3.95
N GLY A 167 14.53 10.76 -4.39
CA GLY A 167 15.63 9.85 -4.70
C GLY A 167 16.66 9.68 -3.58
N CYS A 168 16.52 10.38 -2.44
CA CYS A 168 17.57 10.41 -1.41
C CYS A 168 17.67 9.13 -0.55
N GLY A 169 16.75 8.18 -0.72
CA GLY A 169 16.72 6.91 0.01
C GLY A 169 16.27 7.02 1.47
N ALA A 170 15.70 8.17 1.88
CA ALA A 170 15.21 8.38 3.24
C ALA A 170 13.92 9.19 3.27
N MET A 171 12.94 8.70 4.03
CA MET A 171 11.75 9.47 4.38
C MET A 171 12.01 10.19 5.70
N GLU A 172 11.70 11.49 5.74
CA GLU A 172 11.97 12.37 6.88
C GLU A 172 10.87 13.43 6.95
N LEU A 173 9.80 13.06 7.64
CA LEU A 173 8.61 13.89 7.79
C LEU A 173 8.95 15.13 8.62
N ARG A 174 8.23 16.23 8.35
CA ARG A 174 8.48 17.53 8.99
C ARG A 174 7.18 18.16 9.49
N TYR A 175 7.21 18.59 10.74
CA TYR A 175 6.18 19.44 11.31
C TYR A 175 6.50 20.91 11.03
N VAL A 176 5.62 21.60 10.32
CA VAL A 176 5.74 23.01 9.92
C VAL A 176 4.51 23.76 10.47
N PRO A 177 4.56 24.36 11.67
CA PRO A 177 3.39 24.98 12.30
C PRO A 177 2.72 26.09 11.46
N ARG A 178 3.48 26.73 10.58
CA ARG A 178 3.04 27.85 9.73
C ARG A 178 2.96 27.43 8.25
N LEU A 179 2.68 26.16 7.98
CA LEU A 179 2.66 25.58 6.63
C LEU A 179 1.79 26.38 5.66
N ASP A 180 0.63 26.86 6.12
CA ASP A 180 -0.35 27.60 5.30
C ASP A 180 0.13 29.01 4.89
N GLU A 181 1.23 29.50 5.45
CA GLU A 181 1.81 30.79 5.06
C GLU A 181 2.74 30.70 3.84
N ALA A 182 3.18 29.49 3.47
CA ALA A 182 3.99 29.31 2.28
C ALA A 182 3.13 29.40 1.01
N SER A 183 3.48 30.33 0.13
CA SER A 183 2.89 30.49 -1.19
C SER A 183 3.67 29.76 -2.29
N SER A 184 4.89 29.30 -1.99
CA SER A 184 5.75 28.55 -2.89
C SER A 184 6.52 27.42 -2.19
N GLY A 185 7.06 26.49 -2.97
CA GLY A 185 7.92 25.43 -2.46
C GLY A 185 9.24 25.95 -1.87
N GLU A 186 9.76 27.07 -2.38
CA GLU A 186 10.96 27.72 -1.84
C GLU A 186 10.70 28.31 -0.47
N GLU A 187 9.59 29.04 -0.30
CA GLU A 187 9.16 29.57 1.00
C GLU A 187 8.97 28.44 2.01
N LEU A 188 8.27 27.37 1.61
CA LEU A 188 8.02 26.20 2.46
C LEU A 188 9.32 25.59 3.01
N ARG A 189 10.38 25.53 2.21
CA ARG A 189 11.70 25.00 2.61
C ARG A 189 12.38 25.87 3.66
N THR A 190 12.07 27.17 3.71
CA THR A 190 12.67 28.12 4.65
C THR A 190 11.89 28.25 5.96
N LEU A 191 10.66 27.75 6.02
CA LEU A 191 9.84 27.84 7.22
C LEU A 191 10.46 27.05 8.38
N PRO A 192 10.39 27.58 9.62
CA PRO A 192 10.79 26.83 10.80
C PRO A 192 10.00 25.53 10.93
N HIS A 193 10.72 24.44 11.19
CA HIS A 193 10.13 23.11 11.26
C HIS A 193 10.86 22.22 12.27
N VAL A 194 10.21 21.11 12.62
CA VAL A 194 10.77 20.04 13.45
C VAL A 194 10.74 18.75 12.64
N LEU A 195 11.87 18.03 12.60
CA LEU A 195 11.99 16.77 11.89
C LEU A 195 11.54 15.60 12.77
N GLU A 196 10.82 14.68 12.15
CA GLU A 196 10.61 13.33 12.69
C GLU A 196 11.86 12.47 12.44
N PRO A 197 12.05 11.37 13.20
CA PRO A 197 13.11 10.41 12.91
C PRO A 197 13.01 9.89 11.46
N ALA A 198 14.12 9.93 10.74
CA ALA A 198 14.18 9.41 9.38
C ALA A 198 14.08 7.88 9.35
N ILE A 199 13.47 7.34 8.30
CA ILE A 199 13.46 5.91 8.00
C ILE A 199 14.09 5.63 6.63
N PRO A 200 14.73 4.47 6.44
CA PRO A 200 15.18 4.04 5.12
C PRO A 200 14.00 3.90 4.16
N PHE A 201 14.22 4.36 2.93
CA PHE A 201 13.29 4.20 1.82
C PHE A 201 14.00 3.67 0.59
N GLU A 202 13.38 2.71 -0.08
CA GLU A 202 13.85 2.17 -1.34
C GLU A 202 12.71 2.21 -2.36
N LYS A 203 13.02 2.68 -3.57
CA LYS A 203 12.12 2.59 -4.71
C LYS A 203 12.73 1.67 -5.75
N VAL A 204 12.01 0.63 -6.14
CA VAL A 204 12.49 -0.39 -7.08
C VAL A 204 11.36 -0.82 -8.00
N SER A 205 11.67 -1.07 -9.27
CA SER A 205 10.68 -1.59 -10.20
C SER A 205 10.40 -3.06 -9.91
N VAL A 206 9.15 -3.51 -10.12
CA VAL A 206 8.73 -4.91 -10.02
C VAL A 206 9.59 -5.88 -10.81
N ASP A 207 10.24 -5.44 -11.91
CA ASP A 207 11.12 -6.29 -12.72
C ASP A 207 12.48 -6.56 -12.07
N HIS A 208 12.87 -5.74 -11.08
CA HIS A 208 14.18 -5.80 -10.42
C HIS A 208 14.08 -6.12 -8.92
N TYR A 209 12.87 -6.29 -8.41
CA TYR A 209 12.66 -6.52 -6.99
C TYR A 209 13.15 -7.91 -6.59
N GLN A 210 13.75 -7.99 -5.40
CA GLN A 210 14.10 -9.26 -4.78
C GLN A 210 13.98 -9.11 -3.26
N ALA A 211 13.10 -9.89 -2.66
CA ALA A 211 13.00 -10.01 -1.22
C ALA A 211 14.33 -10.55 -0.67
N THR A 212 14.82 -9.92 0.39
CA THR A 212 16.05 -10.30 1.07
C THR A 212 15.81 -11.25 2.25
N GLU A 213 14.57 -11.28 2.74
CA GLU A 213 14.09 -12.15 3.81
C GLU A 213 12.63 -12.58 3.56
N PRO A 214 12.17 -13.72 4.10
CA PRO A 214 10.77 -14.13 3.97
C PRO A 214 9.82 -13.20 4.74
N PHE A 215 8.64 -12.97 4.17
CA PHE A 215 7.58 -12.21 4.84
C PHE A 215 6.96 -12.98 6.02
N ASP A 216 6.74 -12.27 7.13
CA ASP A 216 6.01 -12.76 8.29
C ASP A 216 4.48 -12.65 8.09
N TYR A 217 4.05 -11.66 7.28
CA TYR A 217 2.65 -11.34 7.05
C TYR A 217 2.45 -10.76 5.65
N VAL A 218 1.30 -11.06 5.03
CA VAL A 218 0.92 -10.53 3.71
C VAL A 218 -0.45 -9.87 3.76
N ILE A 219 -0.55 -8.62 3.30
CA ILE A 219 -1.81 -7.97 2.98
C ILE A 219 -1.97 -8.03 1.46
N LEU A 220 -3.11 -8.51 0.98
CA LEU A 220 -3.46 -8.52 -0.44
C LEU A 220 -4.66 -7.61 -0.65
N CYS A 221 -4.51 -6.58 -1.47
CA CYS A 221 -5.57 -5.64 -1.83
C CYS A 221 -6.15 -5.94 -3.21
N GLN A 222 -7.47 -5.90 -3.33
CA GLN A 222 -8.16 -6.03 -4.62
C GLN A 222 -8.20 -4.73 -5.42
N SER A 223 -8.34 -3.59 -4.75
CA SER A 223 -8.46 -2.24 -5.34
C SER A 223 -9.43 -2.12 -6.53
N PRO A 224 -10.76 -2.24 -6.30
CA PRO A 224 -11.78 -2.23 -7.36
C PRO A 224 -11.78 -1.02 -8.30
N GLY A 225 -11.21 0.12 -7.88
CA GLY A 225 -11.09 1.32 -8.72
C GLY A 225 -9.88 1.31 -9.66
N TYR A 226 -9.00 0.33 -9.52
CA TYR A 226 -7.75 0.21 -10.28
C TYR A 226 -7.62 -1.15 -11.00
N THR A 227 -8.33 -2.18 -10.52
CA THR A 227 -8.28 -3.52 -11.12
C THR A 227 -9.57 -3.88 -11.84
N PRO A 228 -9.52 -4.53 -13.01
CA PRO A 228 -10.71 -5.07 -13.66
C PRO A 228 -11.13 -6.40 -13.03
N VAL A 229 -12.34 -6.89 -13.31
CA VAL A 229 -12.86 -8.15 -12.72
C VAL A 229 -11.99 -9.36 -13.09
N GLU A 230 -11.31 -9.31 -14.24
CA GLU A 230 -10.40 -10.33 -14.71
C GLU A 230 -9.22 -10.55 -13.73
N ALA A 231 -8.84 -9.56 -12.94
CA ALA A 231 -7.76 -9.68 -11.96
C ALA A 231 -8.11 -10.61 -10.78
N ASP A 232 -9.38 -10.98 -10.57
CA ASP A 232 -9.78 -11.89 -9.49
C ASP A 232 -9.17 -13.29 -9.62
N VAL A 233 -8.76 -13.69 -10.83
CA VAL A 233 -8.04 -14.95 -11.03
C VAL A 233 -6.73 -14.98 -10.22
N LEU A 234 -6.07 -13.84 -10.03
CA LEU A 234 -4.82 -13.72 -9.28
C LEU A 234 -5.02 -14.02 -7.80
N VAL A 235 -6.19 -13.68 -7.24
CA VAL A 235 -6.51 -13.95 -5.82
C VAL A 235 -6.41 -15.44 -5.52
N SER A 236 -6.90 -16.29 -6.42
CA SER A 236 -6.82 -17.74 -6.27
C SER A 236 -5.38 -18.27 -6.28
N VAL A 237 -4.48 -17.61 -7.02
CA VAL A 237 -3.05 -17.94 -7.01
C VAL A 237 -2.45 -17.59 -5.65
N PHE A 238 -2.74 -16.40 -5.10
CA PHE A 238 -2.27 -16.00 -3.77
C PHE A 238 -2.75 -16.94 -2.65
N GLN A 239 -3.94 -17.53 -2.79
CA GLN A 239 -4.45 -18.53 -1.86
C GLN A 239 -3.60 -19.79 -1.76
N ASP A 240 -2.66 -20.03 -2.68
CA ASP A 240 -1.66 -21.11 -2.56
C ASP A 240 -0.43 -20.71 -1.74
N TYR A 241 -0.19 -19.40 -1.56
CA TYR A 241 1.03 -18.85 -0.95
C TYR A 241 0.80 -18.14 0.38
N VAL A 242 -0.45 -17.74 0.67
CA VAL A 242 -0.80 -17.01 1.88
C VAL A 242 -1.96 -17.72 2.59
N ASP A 243 -1.85 -17.82 3.90
CA ASP A 243 -2.93 -18.32 4.76
C ASP A 243 -3.78 -17.15 5.24
N PHE A 244 -4.73 -16.75 4.39
CA PHE A 244 -5.69 -15.69 4.68
C PHE A 244 -6.70 -16.15 5.74
N ASP A 245 -7.12 -15.21 6.60
CA ASP A 245 -8.08 -15.49 7.65
C ASP A 245 -9.46 -15.85 7.02
N GLN A 246 -10.13 -16.89 7.55
CA GLN A 246 -11.29 -17.52 6.87
C GLN A 246 -12.51 -16.61 6.66
N ASP A 247 -12.61 -15.51 7.41
CA ASP A 247 -13.70 -14.54 7.25
C ASP A 247 -13.50 -13.62 6.02
N ASP A 248 -12.31 -13.58 5.44
CA ASP A 248 -11.94 -12.62 4.39
C ASP A 248 -12.59 -12.93 3.02
N PHE A 249 -13.04 -14.17 2.77
CA PHE A 249 -13.62 -14.58 1.47
C PHE A 249 -15.14 -14.71 1.46
N LEU A 250 -15.82 -14.63 2.62
CA LEU A 250 -17.28 -14.78 2.70
C LEU A 250 -18.06 -13.60 2.09
N GLY A 251 -17.37 -12.48 1.77
CA GLY A 251 -17.93 -11.33 1.05
C GLY A 251 -17.73 -11.36 -0.47
N VAL A 252 -16.86 -12.24 -0.99
CA VAL A 252 -16.61 -12.37 -2.42
C VAL A 252 -17.44 -13.54 -2.93
N GLY A 253 -18.50 -13.24 -3.68
CA GLY A 253 -19.40 -14.25 -4.26
C GLY A 253 -18.74 -15.13 -5.32
N LEU A 254 -17.75 -15.94 -4.93
CA LEU A 254 -17.26 -17.05 -5.74
C LEU A 254 -18.24 -18.21 -5.58
N SER A 255 -19.30 -18.19 -6.39
CA SER A 255 -20.15 -19.36 -6.58
C SER A 255 -19.32 -20.44 -7.28
N LEU A 256 -18.71 -21.33 -6.50
CA LEU A 256 -18.23 -22.60 -6.98
C LEU A 256 -19.45 -23.44 -7.39
N HIS A 257 -19.78 -23.43 -8.67
CA HIS A 257 -20.72 -24.41 -9.23
C HIS A 257 -20.12 -25.82 -9.11
N PRO A 258 -20.76 -26.75 -8.38
CA PRO A 258 -20.40 -28.16 -8.49
C PRO A 258 -20.96 -28.67 -9.81
N GLY A 259 -20.08 -29.13 -10.71
CA GLY A 259 -20.48 -29.83 -11.91
C GLY A 259 -21.31 -31.07 -11.57
N ALA A 260 -22.56 -31.09 -11.99
CA ALA A 260 -23.38 -32.28 -12.04
C ALA A 260 -23.33 -32.85 -13.45
N MET A 261 -22.42 -33.80 -13.64
CA MET A 261 -22.45 -34.79 -14.72
C MET A 261 -23.52 -35.85 -14.43
N GLY A 262 -24.32 -36.17 -15.45
CA GLY A 262 -25.05 -37.44 -15.59
C GLY A 262 -26.47 -37.43 -15.02
N GLY A 263 -27.50 -37.92 -15.70
CA GLY A 263 -27.57 -38.64 -16.96
C GLY A 263 -29.03 -38.99 -17.24
N ILE A 264 -29.32 -39.18 -18.53
CA ILE A 264 -30.61 -39.53 -19.09
C ILE A 264 -31.01 -40.94 -18.63
N ARG A 265 -32.19 -41.08 -17.99
CA ARG A 265 -33.30 -41.98 -18.38
C ARG A 265 -34.45 -41.90 -17.38
#